data_AF-A0A9D1BQV3-F1
#
_entry.id   AF-A0A9D1BQV3-F1
#
_cell.length_a   1.000
_cell.length_b   1.000
_cell.length_c   1.000
_cell.angle_alpha   90.00
_cell.angle_beta   90.00
_cell.angle_gamma   90.00
#
_symmetry.space_group_name_H-M   'P 1'
#
loop_
_entity.id
_entity.type
_entity.pdbx_description
1 polymer ?
#
loop_
_entity_poly.entity_id
_entity_poly.type
_entity_poly.pdbx_seq_one_letter_code
_entity_poly.pdbx_strand_id
1 'polypeptide(L)' 'MRQTDVILQRLLALHPNKLIDLKLDRIIRLLAGLGHPEKRVPPVIHVAGTNGKGSTIAFMRAILEAAGTRVHVYTSPH' A
#
# COMPACT_ATOMS: atom_id res chain seq x y z
N MET A 1 -19.42 2.82 -16.28
CA MET A 1 -18.02 2.72 -15.80
C MET A 1 -17.93 3.47 -14.48
N ARG A 2 -17.37 2.90 -13.40
CA ARG A 2 -17.29 3.63 -12.12
C ARG A 2 -16.21 4.71 -12.23
N GLN A 3 -16.37 5.81 -11.48
CA GLN A 3 -15.36 6.87 -11.43
C GLN A 3 -13.96 6.34 -11.08
N THR A 4 -13.88 5.36 -10.19
CA THR A 4 -12.63 4.67 -9.82
C THR A 4 -11.97 4.01 -11.01
N ASP A 5 -12.73 3.36 -11.89
CA ASP A 5 -12.19 2.66 -13.06
C ASP A 5 -11.57 3.68 -14.05
N VAL A 6 -12.18 4.86 -14.21
CA VAL A 6 -11.67 5.95 -15.06
C VAL A 6 -10.34 6.50 -14.51
N ILE A 7 -10.28 6.72 -13.19
CA ILE A 7 -9.06 7.20 -12.53
C ILE A 7 -7.95 6.16 -12.66
N LEU A 8 -8.26 4.88 -12.42
CA LEU A 8 -7.30 3.78 -12.57
C LEU A 8 -6.76 3.71 -13.98
N GLN A 9 -7.61 3.77 -15.01
CA GLN A 9 -7.16 3.76 -16.40
C GLN A 9 -6.22 4.92 -16.71
N ARG A 10 -6.55 6.14 -16.26
CA ARG A 10 -5.69 7.32 -16.43
C ARG A 10 -4.33 7.12 -15.75
N LEU A 11 -4.30 6.61 -14.51
CA LEU A 11 -3.06 6.38 -13.77
C LEU A 11 -2.20 5.29 -14.40
N LEU A 12 -2.81 4.19 -14.85
CA LEU A 12 -2.12 3.09 -15.52
C LEU A 12 -1.48 3.54 -16.85
N ALA A 13 -2.14 4.44 -17.59
CA ALA A 13 -1.59 5.00 -18.83
C ALA A 13 -0.34 5.87 -18.62
N LEU A 14 -0.13 6.41 -17.41
CA LEU A 14 1.05 7.20 -17.06
C LEU A 14 2.26 6.35 -16.66
N HIS A 15 2.08 5.04 -16.49
CA HIS A 15 3.18 4.17 -16.05
C HIS A 15 4.15 3.92 -17.22
N PRO A 16 5.44 4.32 -17.09
CA PRO A 16 6.39 4.35 -18.21
C PRO A 16 6.77 2.95 -18.72
N ASN A 17 6.56 1.92 -17.90
CA ASN A 17 6.81 0.52 -18.27
C ASN A 17 5.51 -0.29 -18.10
N LYS A 18 5.15 -1.12 -19.06
CA LYS A 18 3.98 -2.03 -18.91
C LYS A 18 4.28 -3.22 -17.99
N LEU A 19 5.55 -3.39 -17.58
CA LEU A 19 6.03 -4.40 -16.65
C LEU A 19 6.24 -3.84 -15.24
N ILE A 20 6.28 -4.75 -14.26
CA ILE A 20 6.60 -4.44 -12.86
C ILE A 20 8.04 -3.92 -12.79
N ASP A 21 8.21 -2.68 -12.36
CA ASP A 21 9.49 -2.02 -12.14
C ASP A 21 9.79 -2.00 -10.64
N LEU A 22 10.72 -2.84 -10.18
CA LEU A 22 11.08 -3.02 -8.78
C LEU A 22 12.09 -1.98 -8.27
N LYS A 23 11.99 -0.74 -8.76
CA LYS A 23 12.84 0.39 -8.35
C LYS A 23 12.07 1.36 -7.46
N LEU A 24 12.78 1.99 -6.53
CA LEU A 24 12.19 2.94 -5.59
C LEU A 24 12.37 4.42 -6.00
N ASP A 25 13.16 4.73 -7.03
CA ASP A 25 13.53 6.11 -7.38
C ASP A 25 12.30 7.01 -7.64
N ARG A 26 11.31 6.47 -8.36
CA ARG A 26 10.08 7.21 -8.70
C ARG A 26 9.25 7.53 -7.45
N ILE A 27 9.07 6.55 -6.56
CA ILE A 27 8.30 6.76 -5.34
C ILE A 27 9.05 7.64 -4.35
N ILE A 28 10.37 7.51 -4.22
CA ILE A 28 11.19 8.37 -3.36
C ILE A 28 11.11 9.84 -3.82
N ARG A 29 11.21 10.09 -5.14
CA ARG A 29 11.05 11.44 -5.70
C ARG A 29 9.67 12.02 -5.42
N LEU A 30 8.62 11.21 -5.56
CA LEU A 30 7.25 11.63 -5.26
C LEU A 30 7.09 11.98 -3.77
N LEU A 31 7.56 11.11 -2.87
CA LEU A 31 7.48 11.33 -1.43
C LEU A 31 8.23 12.60 -1.00
N ALA A 32 9.40 12.88 -1.59
CA ALA A 32 10.11 14.14 -1.37
C ALA A 32 9.28 15.36 -1.79
N GLY A 33 8.63 15.31 -2.97
CA GLY A 33 7.73 16.38 -3.43
C GLY A 33 6.47 16.57 -2.56
N LEU A 34 6.07 15.53 -1.82
CA LEU A 34 4.95 15.57 -0.88
C LEU A 34 5.38 15.90 0.57
N GLY A 35 6.65 16.21 0.79
CA GLY A 35 7.17 16.53 2.13
C GLY A 35 7.22 15.32 3.07
N HIS A 36 7.60 14.16 2.55
CA HIS A 36 7.81 12.91 3.31
C HIS A 36 6.63 12.49 4.22
N PRO A 37 5.40 12.31 3.68
CA PRO A 37 4.25 11.89 4.48
C PRO A 37 4.44 10.49 5.12
N GLU A 38 5.23 9.62 4.51
CA GLU A 38 5.59 8.28 5.01
C GLU A 38 6.31 8.32 6.36
N LYS A 39 6.93 9.45 6.73
CA LYS A 39 7.60 9.63 8.03
C LYS A 39 6.65 10.03 9.16
N ARG A 40 5.38 10.30 8.83
CA ARG A 40 4.36 10.82 9.77
C ARG A 40 3.21 9.83 9.99
N VAL A 41 3.39 8.58 9.58
CA VAL A 41 2.41 7.51 9.79
C VAL A 41 2.44 7.01 11.24
N PRO A 42 1.31 6.55 11.80
CA PRO A 42 1.29 5.82 13.08
C PRO A 42 2.18 4.57 13.04
N PRO A 43 2.46 3.91 14.18
CA PRO A 43 3.27 2.68 14.20
C PRO A 43 2.85 1.66 13.13
N VAL A 44 3.83 1.18 12.34
CA VAL A 44 3.60 0.30 11.18
C VAL A 44 4.25 -1.06 11.39
N ILE A 45 3.50 -2.12 11.07
CA ILE A 45 4.03 -3.47 10.89
C ILE A 45 4.09 -3.77 9.39
N HIS A 46 5.29 -4.00 8.85
CA HIS A 46 5.49 -4.36 7.43
C HIS A 46 5.62 -5.88 7.29
N VAL A 47 4.74 -6.51 6.51
CA VAL A 47 4.75 -7.98 6.30
C VAL A 47 5.23 -8.31 4.89
N ALA A 48 6.41 -8.93 4.79
CA ALA A 48 6.98 -9.45 3.56
C ALA A 48 6.97 -10.98 3.52
N GLY A 49 7.06 -11.58 2.33
CA GLY A 49 7.14 -13.04 2.14
C GLY A 49 6.48 -13.52 0.85
N THR A 50 6.76 -14.74 0.43
CA THR A 50 6.16 -15.32 -0.79
C THR A 50 4.68 -15.63 -0.56
N ASN A 51 4.36 -16.33 0.53
CA ASN A 51 3.00 -16.78 0.87
C ASN A 51 2.59 -16.31 2.27
N GLY A 52 1.30 -16.42 2.61
CA GLY A 52 0.80 -16.20 3.97
C GLY A 52 0.59 -14.75 4.41
N LYS A 53 1.20 -13.75 3.73
CA LYS A 53 1.10 -12.32 4.08
C LYS A 53 -0.32 -11.85 4.40
N GLY A 54 -1.28 -12.17 3.52
CA GLY A 54 -2.68 -11.76 3.70
C GLY A 54 -3.31 -12.36 4.96
N SER A 55 -3.12 -13.67 5.18
CA SER A 55 -3.61 -14.36 6.38
C SER A 55 -2.94 -13.84 7.65
N THR A 56 -1.62 -13.60 7.63
CA THR A 56 -0.89 -13.01 8.75
C THR A 56 -1.43 -11.61 9.10
N ILE A 57 -1.64 -10.76 8.09
CA ILE A 57 -2.23 -9.43 8.27
C ILE A 57 -3.65 -9.53 8.86
N ALA A 58 -4.47 -10.47 8.37
CA ALA A 58 -5.83 -10.68 8.87
C ALA A 58 -5.85 -11.09 10.35
N PHE A 59 -4.98 -12.03 10.75
CA PHE A 59 -4.86 -12.43 12.15
C PHE A 59 -4.36 -11.30 13.05
N MET A 60 -3.31 -10.58 12.65
CA MET A 60 -2.80 -9.45 13.42
C MET A 60 -3.87 -8.36 13.58
N ARG A 61 -4.61 -8.05 12.51
CA ARG A 61 -5.70 -7.08 12.55
C ARG A 61 -6.77 -7.50 13.57
N ALA A 62 -7.24 -8.74 13.50
CA ALA A 62 -8.27 -9.24 14.40
C ALA A 62 -7.81 -9.21 15.87
N ILE A 63 -6.57 -9.60 16.16
CA ILE A 63 -5.99 -9.57 17.51
C ILE A 63 -5.91 -8.12 18.04
N LEU A 64 -5.39 -7.19 17.22
CA LEU A 64 -5.21 -5.80 17.63
C LEU A 64 -6.54 -5.05 17.78
N GLU A 65 -7.52 -5.31 16.91
CA GLU A 65 -8.88 -4.78 17.05
C GLU A 65 -9.57 -5.34 18.31
N ALA A 66 -9.42 -6.65 18.59
CA ALA A 66 -9.92 -7.26 19.82
C ALA A 66 -9.26 -6.69 21.09
N ALA A 67 -8.01 -6.24 20.99
CA ALA A 67 -7.31 -5.52 22.06
C ALA A 67 -7.72 -4.03 22.19
N GLY A 68 -8.74 -3.57 21.45
CA GLY A 68 -9.27 -2.22 21.52
C GLY A 68 -8.47 -1.17 20.72
N THR A 69 -7.54 -1.59 19.86
CA THR A 69 -6.76 -0.67 19.02
C THR A 69 -7.50 -0.35 17.72
N ARG A 70 -7.37 0.89 17.24
CA ARG A 70 -7.79 1.24 15.87
C ARG A 70 -6.73 0.78 14.88
N VAL A 71 -7.10 -0.11 13.96
CA VAL A 71 -6.17 -0.73 13.02
C VAL A 71 -6.55 -0.40 11.58
N HIS A 72 -5.55 -0.09 10.77
CA HIS A 72 -5.69 0.08 9.33
C HIS A 72 -4.83 -0.96 8.61
N VAL A 73 -5.30 -1.42 7.45
CA VAL A 73 -4.63 -2.46 6.68
C VAL A 73 -4.50 -2.02 5.22
N TYR A 74 -3.33 -2.31 4.65
CA TYR A 74 -3.04 -2.23 3.23
C TYR A 74 -2.64 -3.62 2.70
N THR A 75 -3.43 -4.19 1.79
CA THR A 75 -3.16 -5.48 1.14
C THR A 75 -3.30 -5.39 -0.37
N SER A 76 -2.59 -6.26 -1.09
CA SER A 76 -2.64 -6.40 -2.55
C SER A 76 -2.56 -7.88 -2.95
N PRO A 77 -3.16 -8.31 -4.08
CA PRO A 77 -3.97 -7.52 -5.01
C PRO A 77 -5.41 -7.25 -4.51
N HIS A 78 -6.20 -6.49 -5.29
CA HIS A 78 -7.66 -6.36 -5.17
C HIS A 78 -8.31 -6.32 -6.56
#